data_AF-A0A3C0IAM4-F1
#
_entry.id   AF-A0A3C0IAM4-F1
#
_cell.length_a   1.000
_cell.length_b   1.000
_cell.length_c   1.000
_cell.angle_alpha   90.00
_cell.angle_beta   90.00
_cell.angle_gamma   90.00
#
_symmetry.space_group_name_H-M   'P 1'
#
loop_
_entity.id
_entity.type
_entity.pdbx_description
1 polymer ?
#
loop_
_entity_poly.entity_id
_entity_poly.type
_entity_poly.pdbx_seq_one_letter_code
_entity_poly.pdbx_strand_id
1 'polypeptide(L)'
;MNTEPHSTPTLRIIQAEIVMLPLAQISTHPDNRPLGANQEKIEQLKILITQDGFDASHPLVVRPWQQGYQLIEGEHRYWASKELGFSELPCVVRQLDDTEALIQLILGNTQSENSPLEIGLNALKVIQNEGKKAYTTTAYAQRLGLSETTIRRYINAAEVFQYLGQQLDQTATKLDEVYKLEELYRSPQEDWLWLHQLILDKDLSKTQIAEMVQASRDIKTDSMAVQDLFDLKALRQEVAQYALQNPGDRSRAEQYKELLHTVKTNYDNLDEHLSLYEYNVLQDEITEEELNLKAWFMSSLKELKNLDKAAVMECYKDALEMKRNSTREEAERTATYFRDKKNAEERQEHERIAREMRQVRLGEWWQLGNHWLYCGEAADPAFRAKLPEKIAFAFVNPPYQPALPEGDAAPVEWALDWLSEQASVVALTPALHEIHRYLQAIQLPYRWSMACWLAAKDKPDQSTWIYTALFGRDKNLSHRTKDHWRIEFKAGQKNIALLEQQGGKPYEFIEYLVNAFSQEGDTILDTHAQAGTSLLVAEDSQRVCFAAEANPQRCKEAIEAWEKNSRQKAVKL
;
A
#
# COMPACT_ATOMS: atom_id res chain seq x y z
N MET A 1 34.39 21.53 68.20
CA MET A 1 34.22 22.72 69.07
C MET A 1 34.64 23.94 68.28
N ASN A 2 33.68 24.78 67.90
CA ASN A 2 33.87 26.20 67.57
C ASN A 2 32.50 26.86 67.73
N THR A 3 32.21 27.30 68.95
CA THR A 3 31.04 28.10 69.30
C THR A 3 31.51 29.55 69.36
N GLU A 4 31.22 30.33 68.33
CA GLU A 4 31.30 31.79 68.45
C GLU A 4 30.31 32.26 69.54
N PRO A 5 30.66 33.31 70.31
CA PRO A 5 29.83 33.75 71.41
C PRO A 5 28.51 34.31 70.88
N HIS A 6 27.40 33.72 71.31
CA HIS A 6 26.05 34.22 71.06
C HIS A 6 25.96 35.70 71.47
N SER A 7 25.83 36.58 70.49
CA SER A 7 25.51 38.00 70.69
C SER A 7 24.24 38.10 71.54
N THR A 8 24.31 38.79 72.67
CA THR A 8 23.15 38.99 73.56
C THR A 8 22.05 39.71 72.77
N PRO A 9 20.82 39.16 72.69
CA PRO A 9 19.75 39.80 71.94
C PRO A 9 19.43 41.17 72.56
N THR A 10 19.59 42.24 71.77
CA THR A 10 19.26 43.60 72.20
C THR A 10 17.81 43.91 71.82
N LEU A 11 16.99 44.34 72.78
CA LEU A 11 15.60 44.71 72.54
C LEU A 11 15.53 45.99 71.71
N ARG A 12 14.99 45.92 70.49
CA ARG A 12 14.71 47.09 69.65
C ARG A 12 13.30 47.62 69.96
N ILE A 13 13.21 48.77 70.62
CA ILE A 13 11.94 49.45 70.90
C ILE A 13 11.62 50.39 69.74
N ILE A 14 10.45 50.22 69.12
CA ILE A 14 9.91 51.14 68.13
C ILE A 14 8.90 52.03 68.86
N GLN A 15 9.25 53.31 69.05
CA GLN A 15 8.33 54.29 69.63
C GLN A 15 7.32 54.76 68.57
N ALA A 16 6.05 54.86 68.95
CA ALA A 16 4.97 55.36 68.09
C ALA A 16 4.18 56.43 68.84
N GLU A 17 3.98 57.59 68.21
CA GLU A 17 3.16 58.68 68.73
C GLU A 17 1.72 58.56 68.20
N ILE A 18 0.74 58.80 69.07
CA ILE A 18 -0.68 58.83 68.71
C ILE A 18 -1.05 60.25 68.33
N VAL A 19 -1.59 60.43 67.13
CA VAL A 19 -2.04 61.71 66.58
C VAL A 19 -3.52 61.64 66.21
N MET A 20 -4.28 62.71 66.46
CA MET A 20 -5.67 62.81 66.01
C MET A 20 -5.71 63.21 64.54
N LEU A 21 -6.36 62.41 63.70
CA LEU A 21 -6.46 62.67 62.26
C LEU A 21 -7.94 62.84 61.84
N PRO A 22 -8.26 63.82 60.98
CA PRO A 22 -9.60 63.97 60.42
C PRO A 22 -10.01 62.76 59.57
N LEU A 23 -11.22 62.23 59.79
CA LEU A 23 -11.76 61.11 59.01
C LEU A 23 -11.78 61.39 57.50
N ALA A 24 -11.97 62.65 57.11
CA ALA A 24 -11.98 63.08 55.71
C ALA A 24 -10.62 62.89 55.00
N GLN A 25 -9.52 62.75 55.76
CA GLN A 25 -8.18 62.51 55.22
C GLN A 25 -7.78 61.03 55.24
N ILE A 26 -8.63 60.14 55.79
CA ILE A 26 -8.35 58.71 55.92
C ILE A 26 -9.17 57.93 54.88
N SER A 27 -8.48 57.25 53.98
CA SER A 27 -9.07 56.35 52.99
C SER A 27 -8.80 54.89 53.36
N THR A 28 -9.76 53.99 53.16
CA THR A 28 -9.56 52.54 53.38
C THR A 28 -8.66 51.94 52.30
N HIS A 29 -7.97 50.85 52.64
CA HIS A 29 -7.19 50.12 51.65
C HIS A 29 -8.12 49.25 50.79
N PRO A 30 -8.09 49.35 49.44
CA PRO A 30 -9.02 48.62 48.57
C PRO A 30 -8.87 47.09 48.67
N ASP A 31 -7.68 46.63 49.07
CA ASP A 31 -7.38 45.19 49.22
C ASP A 31 -7.59 44.64 50.64
N ASN A 32 -8.08 45.44 51.58
CA ASN A 32 -8.40 44.92 52.91
C ASN A 32 -9.69 44.11 52.87
N ARG A 33 -9.66 42.88 53.41
CA ARG A 33 -10.78 41.93 53.44
C ARG A 33 -11.50 41.82 52.07
N PRO A 34 -10.85 41.24 51.05
CA PRO A 34 -11.44 41.10 49.71
C PRO A 34 -12.71 40.23 49.67
N LEU A 35 -13.01 39.51 50.75
CA LEU A 35 -14.25 38.72 50.91
C LEU A 35 -15.38 39.49 51.62
N GLY A 36 -15.16 40.75 52.01
CA GLY A 36 -16.15 41.63 52.65
C GLY A 36 -15.85 41.97 54.11
N ALA A 37 -16.47 43.05 54.59
CA ALA A 37 -16.35 43.50 55.99
C ALA A 37 -17.22 42.64 56.94
N ASN A 38 -16.78 42.47 58.18
CA ASN A 38 -17.57 41.76 59.20
C ASN A 38 -18.54 42.73 59.88
N GLN A 39 -19.80 42.72 59.42
CA GLN A 39 -20.81 43.67 59.88
C GLN A 39 -21.19 43.48 61.35
N GLU A 40 -21.22 42.24 61.84
CA GLU A 40 -21.50 41.95 63.25
C GLU A 40 -20.45 42.58 64.17
N LYS A 41 -19.18 42.50 63.78
CA LYS A 41 -18.07 43.08 64.54
C LYS A 41 -18.09 44.61 64.54
N ILE A 42 -18.53 45.23 63.44
CA ILE A 42 -18.74 46.68 63.37
C ILE A 42 -19.83 47.11 64.36
N GLU A 43 -20.97 46.41 64.39
CA GLU A 43 -22.06 46.72 65.33
C GLU A 43 -21.67 46.52 66.80
N GLN A 44 -20.91 45.46 67.10
CA GLN A 44 -20.36 45.25 68.45
C GLN A 44 -19.45 46.42 68.86
N LEU A 45 -18.57 46.88 67.97
CA LEU A 45 -17.70 48.01 68.25
C LEU A 45 -18.48 49.32 68.40
N LYS A 46 -19.58 49.53 67.67
CA LYS A 46 -20.44 50.71 67.86
C LYS A 46 -21.02 50.75 69.26
N ILE A 47 -21.51 49.61 69.76
CA ILE A 47 -22.05 49.50 71.13
C ILE A 47 -20.95 49.84 72.15
N LEU A 48 -19.77 49.23 72.03
CA LEU A 48 -18.64 49.46 72.94
C LEU A 48 -18.18 50.91 72.92
N ILE A 49 -18.00 51.52 71.74
CA ILE A 49 -17.58 52.92 71.61
C ILE A 49 -18.62 53.87 72.20
N THR A 50 -19.91 53.55 72.08
CA THR A 50 -20.99 54.36 72.65
C THR A 50 -21.03 54.27 74.18
N GLN A 51 -20.76 53.09 74.75
CA GLN A 51 -20.84 52.84 76.19
C GLN A 51 -19.56 53.27 76.94
N ASP A 52 -18.41 52.85 76.45
CA ASP A 52 -17.12 52.94 77.13
C ASP A 52 -16.18 54.00 76.50
N GLY A 53 -16.56 54.56 75.36
CA GLY A 53 -15.73 55.47 74.57
C GLY A 53 -14.76 54.74 73.62
N PHE A 54 -14.04 55.50 72.81
CA PHE A 54 -13.01 54.94 71.93
C PHE A 54 -11.76 54.56 72.75
N ASP A 55 -11.38 53.29 72.71
CA ASP A 55 -10.15 52.83 73.36
C ASP A 55 -8.89 53.30 72.61
N ALA A 56 -8.32 54.41 73.09
CA ALA A 56 -7.11 55.00 72.52
C ALA A 56 -5.83 54.17 72.71
N SER A 57 -5.85 53.11 73.53
CA SER A 57 -4.74 52.16 73.61
C SER A 57 -4.62 51.29 72.36
N HIS A 58 -5.67 51.24 71.55
CA HIS A 58 -5.71 50.56 70.26
C HIS A 58 -6.06 51.55 69.12
N PRO A 59 -5.18 52.53 68.82
CA PRO A 59 -5.42 53.51 67.76
C PRO A 59 -5.52 52.84 66.38
N LEU A 60 -6.00 53.59 65.39
CA LEU A 60 -5.91 53.17 63.99
C LEU A 60 -4.45 53.21 63.54
N VAL A 61 -4.05 52.30 62.66
CA VAL A 61 -2.72 52.38 62.02
C VAL A 61 -2.92 52.85 60.59
N VAL A 62 -2.25 53.94 60.24
CA VAL A 62 -2.32 54.52 58.90
C VAL A 62 -0.93 54.71 58.32
N ARG A 63 -0.83 54.81 56.99
CA ARG A 63 0.39 55.26 56.29
C ARG A 63 0.13 56.52 55.49
N PRO A 64 1.13 57.37 55.23
CA PRO A 64 1.00 58.46 54.26
C PRO A 64 0.61 57.90 52.89
N TRP A 65 -0.42 58.49 52.26
CA TRP A 65 -0.89 58.06 50.94
C TRP A 65 -1.49 59.23 50.18
N GLN A 66 -0.94 59.53 49.00
CA GLN A 66 -1.34 60.67 48.17
C GLN A 66 -1.37 61.98 48.99
N GLN A 67 -2.53 62.64 49.10
CA GLN A 67 -2.72 63.90 49.84
C GLN A 67 -3.26 63.69 51.27
N GLY A 68 -3.29 62.45 51.78
CA GLY A 68 -3.80 62.13 53.10
C GLY A 68 -3.18 60.85 53.64
N TYR A 69 -4.02 59.99 54.19
CA TYR A 69 -3.62 58.76 54.87
C TYR A 69 -4.42 57.56 54.35
N GLN A 70 -3.75 56.42 54.24
CA GLN A 70 -4.40 55.14 53.95
C GLN A 70 -4.44 54.30 55.22
N LEU A 71 -5.63 53.76 55.52
CA LEU A 71 -5.88 52.90 56.66
C LEU A 71 -5.29 51.51 56.44
N ILE A 72 -4.48 51.05 57.39
CA ILE A 72 -3.81 49.74 57.35
C ILE A 72 -4.35 48.82 58.45
N GLU A 73 -4.61 49.33 59.65
CA GLU A 73 -5.21 48.54 60.74
C GLU A 73 -6.35 49.28 61.43
N GLY A 74 -7.36 48.53 61.89
CA GLY A 74 -8.50 49.08 62.63
C GLY A 74 -9.71 49.44 61.78
N GLU A 75 -9.89 48.81 60.61
CA GLU A 75 -11.01 49.10 59.70
C GLU A 75 -12.39 49.03 60.37
N HIS A 76 -12.68 48.02 61.19
CA HIS A 76 -13.96 47.96 61.89
C HIS A 76 -14.15 49.12 62.88
N ARG A 77 -13.09 49.61 63.53
CA ARG A 77 -13.14 50.80 64.41
C ARG A 77 -13.35 52.07 63.59
N TYR A 78 -12.74 52.17 62.42
CA TYR A 78 -12.97 53.28 61.48
C TYR A 78 -14.45 53.33 61.06
N TRP A 79 -15.02 52.22 60.59
CA TRP A 79 -16.42 52.17 60.17
C TRP A 79 -17.39 52.44 61.32
N ALA A 80 -17.20 51.77 62.47
CA ALA A 80 -18.01 52.01 63.66
C ALA A 80 -18.02 53.48 64.06
N SER A 81 -16.84 54.12 64.10
CA SER A 81 -16.73 55.53 64.50
C SER A 81 -17.28 56.49 63.44
N LYS A 82 -17.13 56.15 62.16
CA LYS A 82 -17.69 56.92 61.04
C LYS A 82 -19.21 56.91 61.06
N GLU A 83 -19.82 55.75 61.33
CA GLU A 83 -21.27 55.61 61.47
C GLU A 83 -21.81 56.32 62.73
N LEU A 84 -21.02 56.41 63.80
CA LEU A 84 -21.33 57.17 65.00
C LEU A 84 -21.14 58.69 64.84
N GLY A 85 -20.60 59.15 63.71
CA GLY A 85 -20.48 60.58 63.39
C GLY A 85 -19.27 61.30 64.00
N PHE A 86 -18.23 60.58 64.43
CA PHE A 86 -16.98 61.22 64.88
C PHE A 86 -16.27 61.94 63.73
N SER A 87 -15.60 63.07 64.00
CA SER A 87 -14.88 63.86 62.98
C SER A 87 -13.39 63.51 62.87
N GLU A 88 -12.79 63.06 63.97
CA GLU A 88 -11.37 62.73 64.08
C GLU A 88 -11.18 61.44 64.88
N LEU A 89 -10.10 60.69 64.58
CA LEU A 89 -9.77 59.45 65.28
C LEU A 89 -8.29 59.39 65.68
N PRO A 90 -7.98 58.72 66.82
CA PRO A 90 -6.60 58.51 67.24
C PRO A 90 -5.92 57.51 66.31
N CYS A 91 -4.80 57.94 65.73
CA CYS A 91 -4.06 57.20 64.71
C CYS A 91 -2.57 57.14 65.05
N VAL A 92 -1.91 56.07 64.61
CA VAL A 92 -0.46 55.94 64.55
C VAL A 92 -0.05 55.94 63.08
N VAL A 93 0.80 56.90 62.71
CA VAL A 93 1.32 57.01 61.34
C VAL A 93 2.58 56.14 61.22
N ARG A 94 2.54 55.12 60.36
CA ARG A 94 3.69 54.28 60.01
C ARG A 94 4.14 54.57 58.58
N GLN A 95 5.46 54.60 58.39
CA GLN A 95 6.06 54.66 57.05
C GLN A 95 6.12 53.23 56.52
N LEU A 96 5.23 52.90 55.57
CA LEU A 96 5.13 51.59 54.94
C LEU A 96 5.11 51.76 53.43
N ASP A 97 5.96 51.03 52.71
CA ASP A 97 5.81 50.90 51.26
C ASP A 97 4.57 50.05 50.89
N ASP A 98 4.27 49.92 49.60
CA ASP A 98 3.08 49.20 49.13
C ASP A 98 3.07 47.72 49.51
N THR A 99 4.25 47.09 49.47
CA THR A 99 4.41 45.67 49.83
C THR A 99 4.26 45.49 51.34
N GLU A 100 4.92 46.34 52.14
CA GLU A 100 4.81 46.34 53.59
C GLU A 100 3.37 46.63 54.05
N ALA A 101 2.68 47.56 53.38
CA ALA A 101 1.28 47.86 53.64
C ALA A 101 0.39 46.64 53.43
N LEU A 102 0.52 45.95 52.29
CA LEU A 102 -0.24 44.74 52.00
C LEU A 102 0.01 43.64 53.03
N ILE A 103 1.27 43.38 53.39
CA ILE A 103 1.61 42.37 54.41
C ILE A 103 1.03 42.77 55.77
N GLN A 104 1.06 44.07 56.10
CA GLN A 104 0.55 44.58 57.37
C GLN A 104 -0.97 44.45 57.48
N LEU A 105 -1.72 44.47 56.36
CA LEU A 105 -3.18 44.19 56.38
C LEU A 105 -3.48 42.81 57.00
N ILE A 106 -2.66 41.80 56.67
CA ILE A 106 -2.82 40.45 57.22
C ILE A 106 -2.30 40.38 58.66
N LEU A 107 -1.12 40.95 58.94
CA LEU A 107 -0.51 40.92 60.28
C LEU A 107 -1.30 41.71 61.34
N GLY A 108 -1.98 42.78 60.93
CA GLY A 108 -2.73 43.67 61.82
C GLY A 108 -4.09 43.13 62.24
N ASN A 109 -4.59 42.09 61.57
CA ASN A 109 -5.77 41.35 62.02
C ASN A 109 -5.38 40.35 63.11
N THR A 110 -6.31 40.03 64.02
CA THR A 110 -6.07 38.91 64.94
C THR A 110 -5.90 37.63 64.12
N GLN A 111 -5.02 36.71 64.54
CA GLN A 111 -4.68 35.52 63.74
C GLN A 111 -5.92 34.65 63.39
N SER A 112 -6.99 34.72 64.19
CA SER A 112 -8.26 34.03 63.96
C SER A 112 -9.19 34.70 62.94
N GLU A 113 -8.91 35.94 62.54
CA GLU A 113 -9.80 36.74 61.67
C GLU A 113 -9.44 36.70 60.19
N ASN A 114 -8.25 36.22 59.83
CA ASN A 114 -7.86 36.06 58.43
C ASN A 114 -8.27 34.67 57.95
N SER A 115 -9.09 34.59 56.89
CA SER A 115 -9.34 33.32 56.24
C SER A 115 -8.08 32.86 55.48
N PRO A 116 -7.84 31.54 55.37
CA PRO A 116 -6.76 31.01 54.54
C PRO A 116 -6.75 31.55 53.10
N LEU A 117 -7.93 31.78 52.52
CA LEU A 117 -8.06 32.33 51.17
C LEU A 117 -7.66 33.81 51.10
N GLU A 118 -8.01 34.62 52.12
CA GLU A 118 -7.59 36.02 52.20
C GLU A 118 -6.06 36.15 52.28
N ILE A 119 -5.42 35.29 53.07
CA ILE A 119 -3.95 35.21 53.14
C ILE A 119 -3.37 34.88 51.76
N GLY A 120 -4.00 33.94 51.03
CA GLY A 120 -3.61 33.57 49.68
C GLY A 120 -3.75 34.70 48.66
N LEU A 121 -4.88 35.41 48.66
CA LEU A 121 -5.13 36.56 47.77
C LEU A 121 -4.16 37.71 48.04
N ASN A 122 -3.83 37.97 49.31
CA ASN A 122 -2.82 38.96 49.68
C ASN A 122 -1.41 38.51 49.25
N ALA A 123 -1.06 37.25 49.53
CA ALA A 123 0.21 36.66 49.11
C ALA A 123 0.41 36.75 47.59
N LEU A 124 -0.64 36.46 46.81
CA LEU A 124 -0.63 36.56 45.36
C LEU A 124 -0.30 37.99 44.91
N LYS A 125 -0.96 39.00 45.49
CA LYS A 125 -0.68 40.42 45.21
C LYS A 125 0.74 40.82 45.60
N VAL A 126 1.22 40.38 46.76
CA VAL A 126 2.56 40.72 47.26
C VAL A 126 3.67 40.08 46.43
N ILE A 127 3.53 38.82 46.06
CA ILE A 127 4.56 38.04 45.36
C ILE A 127 4.57 38.34 43.86
N GLN A 128 3.40 38.60 43.25
CA GLN A 128 3.29 38.95 41.83
C GLN A 128 3.52 40.44 41.55
N ASN A 129 3.68 41.29 42.57
CA ASN A 129 4.02 42.70 42.36
C ASN A 129 5.45 42.81 41.81
N GLU A 130 5.58 43.10 40.52
CA GLU A 130 6.86 43.19 39.78
C GLU A 130 7.71 44.42 40.15
N GLY A 131 7.26 45.26 41.09
CA GLY A 131 8.00 46.42 41.59
C GLY A 131 9.10 46.05 42.60
N LYS A 132 10.34 46.49 42.34
CA LYS A 132 11.55 46.48 43.20
C LYS A 132 11.65 45.33 44.23
N LYS A 133 12.56 44.39 43.93
CA LYS A 133 12.97 43.25 44.78
C LYS A 133 11.77 42.36 45.13
N ALA A 134 11.39 41.51 44.17
CA ALA A 134 10.31 40.54 44.28
C ALA A 134 10.31 39.86 45.66
N TYR A 135 9.22 40.04 46.39
CA TYR A 135 9.06 39.48 47.72
C TYR A 135 8.88 37.96 47.58
N THR A 136 9.82 37.17 48.10
CA THR A 136 9.78 35.72 47.89
C THR A 136 8.67 35.08 48.73
N THR A 137 8.12 33.96 48.25
CA THR A 137 7.16 33.16 49.02
C THR A 137 7.71 32.78 50.40
N THR A 138 9.01 32.49 50.48
CA THR A 138 9.72 32.19 51.73
C THR A 138 9.74 33.39 52.67
N ALA A 139 10.05 34.60 52.18
CA ALA A 139 10.08 35.81 53.00
C ALA A 139 8.68 36.14 53.55
N TYR A 140 7.64 35.96 52.72
CA TYR A 140 6.24 36.14 53.13
C TYR A 140 5.80 35.14 54.19
N ALA A 141 6.13 33.87 54.00
CA ALA A 141 5.84 32.84 54.98
C ALA A 141 6.54 33.12 56.33
N GLN A 142 7.83 33.48 56.31
CA GLN A 142 8.58 33.87 57.51
C GLN A 142 7.95 35.07 58.21
N ARG A 143 7.53 36.09 57.44
CA ARG A 143 6.94 37.30 57.98
C ARG A 143 5.61 37.05 58.67
N LEU A 144 4.81 36.09 58.20
CA LEU A 144 3.55 35.66 58.81
C LEU A 144 3.71 34.57 59.89
N GLY A 145 4.92 34.04 60.10
CA GLY A 145 5.14 32.91 61.00
C GLY A 145 4.53 31.58 60.50
N LEU A 146 4.35 31.44 59.19
CA LEU A 146 3.79 30.25 58.54
C LEU A 146 4.85 29.49 57.74
N SER A 147 4.56 28.24 57.41
CA SER A 147 5.42 27.47 56.51
C SER A 147 5.27 27.94 55.06
N GLU A 148 6.35 27.89 54.29
CA GLU A 148 6.31 28.20 52.86
C GLU A 148 5.31 27.31 52.11
N THR A 149 5.24 26.02 52.47
CA THR A 149 4.26 25.07 51.93
C THR A 149 2.82 25.52 52.16
N THR A 150 2.50 26.03 53.36
CA THR A 150 1.17 26.55 53.67
C THR A 150 0.82 27.74 52.78
N ILE A 151 1.74 28.70 52.64
CA ILE A 151 1.53 29.87 51.79
C ILE A 151 1.34 29.48 50.32
N ARG A 152 2.14 28.54 49.80
CA ARG A 152 1.98 28.03 48.42
C ARG A 152 0.59 27.45 48.19
N ARG A 153 0.06 26.67 49.14
CA ARG A 153 -1.31 26.13 49.05
C ARG A 153 -2.37 27.22 48.99
N TYR A 154 -2.20 28.29 49.78
CA TYR A 154 -3.14 29.41 49.79
C TYR A 154 -3.07 30.23 48.49
N ILE A 155 -1.86 30.43 47.95
CA ILE A 155 -1.64 31.07 46.64
C ILE A 155 -2.34 30.27 45.53
N ASN A 156 -2.10 28.96 45.45
CA ASN A 156 -2.74 28.08 44.46
C ASN A 156 -4.27 28.17 44.52
N ALA A 157 -4.85 28.16 45.72
CA ALA A 157 -6.28 28.33 45.91
C ALA A 157 -6.77 29.72 45.47
N ALA A 158 -6.01 30.77 45.77
CA ALA A 158 -6.33 32.15 45.38
C ALA A 158 -6.31 32.36 43.86
N GLU A 159 -5.40 31.70 43.14
CA GLU A 159 -5.36 31.73 41.67
C GLU A 159 -6.63 31.12 41.06
N VAL A 160 -7.06 29.96 41.55
CA VAL A 160 -8.33 29.34 41.12
C VAL A 160 -9.50 30.25 41.45
N PHE A 161 -9.55 30.82 42.67
CA PHE A 161 -10.61 31.74 43.07
C PHE A 161 -10.70 32.98 42.18
N GLN A 162 -9.57 33.61 41.85
CA GLN A 162 -9.54 34.76 40.94
C GLN A 162 -9.99 34.39 39.53
N TYR A 163 -9.54 33.24 39.01
CA TYR A 163 -9.98 32.75 37.71
C TYR A 163 -11.50 32.53 37.68
N LEU A 164 -12.06 31.84 38.67
CA LEU A 164 -13.51 31.65 38.80
C LEU A 164 -14.24 32.99 38.89
N GLY A 165 -13.67 33.97 39.61
CA GLY A 165 -14.21 35.31 39.70
C GLY A 165 -14.23 36.11 38.39
N GLN A 166 -13.35 35.80 37.44
CA GLN A 166 -13.33 36.39 36.10
C GLN A 166 -14.29 35.69 35.13
N GLN A 167 -14.53 34.39 35.31
CA GLN A 167 -15.37 33.58 34.42
C GLN A 167 -16.85 33.57 34.82
N LEU A 168 -17.16 33.75 36.10
CA LEU A 168 -18.52 33.67 36.64
C LEU A 168 -19.11 35.06 36.88
N ASP A 169 -20.43 35.17 36.71
CA ASP A 169 -21.20 36.36 37.06
C ASP A 169 -21.05 36.73 38.56
N GLN A 170 -21.25 38.00 38.88
CA GLN A 170 -21.11 38.50 40.25
C GLN A 170 -22.08 37.84 41.24
N THR A 171 -23.22 37.35 40.77
CA THR A 171 -24.26 36.68 41.58
C THR A 171 -24.03 35.18 41.75
N ALA A 172 -23.06 34.59 41.05
CA ALA A 172 -22.79 33.16 41.14
C ALA A 172 -22.08 32.81 42.46
N THR A 173 -22.51 31.72 43.09
CA THR A 173 -21.81 31.14 44.24
C THR A 173 -20.43 30.68 43.82
N LYS A 174 -19.42 31.01 44.63
CA LYS A 174 -18.01 30.65 44.38
C LYS A 174 -17.52 29.77 45.52
N LEU A 175 -16.75 28.73 45.18
CA LEU A 175 -15.97 28.01 46.18
C LEU A 175 -14.94 28.95 46.80
N ASP A 176 -14.88 29.01 48.13
CA ASP A 176 -13.95 29.83 48.92
C ASP A 176 -13.08 28.99 49.88
N GLU A 177 -13.41 27.70 50.04
CA GLU A 177 -12.64 26.76 50.84
C GLU A 177 -11.32 26.37 50.15
N VAL A 178 -10.19 26.73 50.77
CA VAL A 178 -8.84 26.48 50.24
C VAL A 178 -8.59 25.04 49.83
N TYR A 179 -9.05 24.04 50.59
CA TYR A 179 -8.78 22.64 50.24
C TYR A 179 -9.54 22.19 48.98
N LYS A 180 -10.69 22.79 48.65
CA LYS A 180 -11.41 22.49 47.40
C LYS A 180 -10.69 23.14 46.22
N LEU A 181 -10.35 24.42 46.35
CA LEU A 181 -9.65 25.20 45.34
C LEU A 181 -8.24 24.67 45.04
N GLU A 182 -7.51 24.23 46.07
CA GLU A 182 -6.18 23.63 45.92
C GLU A 182 -6.23 22.32 45.12
N GLU A 183 -7.27 21.51 45.28
CA GLU A 183 -7.43 20.30 44.47
C GLU A 183 -7.73 20.67 43.00
N LEU A 184 -8.60 21.65 42.76
CA LEU A 184 -8.85 22.16 41.40
C LEU A 184 -7.58 22.63 40.70
N TYR A 185 -6.69 23.34 41.42
CA TYR A 185 -5.42 23.82 40.88
C TYR A 185 -4.51 22.69 40.33
N ARG A 186 -4.70 21.45 40.78
CA ARG A 186 -3.94 20.29 40.28
C ARG A 186 -4.41 19.78 38.92
N SER A 187 -5.56 20.25 38.45
CA SER A 187 -6.11 19.95 37.12
C SER A 187 -5.74 21.06 36.11
N PRO A 188 -5.80 20.76 34.80
CA PRO A 188 -5.72 21.80 33.77
C PRO A 188 -6.68 22.97 34.04
N GLN A 189 -6.24 24.20 33.78
CA GLN A 189 -7.03 25.42 34.04
C GLN A 189 -8.39 25.41 33.32
N GLU A 190 -8.46 24.83 32.12
CA GLU A 190 -9.70 24.66 31.34
C GLU A 190 -10.77 23.80 32.05
N ASP A 191 -10.38 23.03 33.07
CA ASP A 191 -11.28 22.18 33.83
C ASP A 191 -11.84 22.83 35.10
N TRP A 192 -11.22 23.91 35.60
CA TRP A 192 -11.56 24.49 36.90
C TRP A 192 -13.03 24.89 37.00
N LEU A 193 -13.61 25.39 35.91
CA LEU A 193 -15.00 25.86 35.89
C LEU A 193 -16.02 24.73 36.05
N TRP A 194 -15.85 23.61 35.33
CA TRP A 194 -16.80 22.50 35.41
C TRP A 194 -16.58 21.67 36.69
N LEU A 195 -15.33 21.57 37.17
CA LEU A 195 -15.02 20.96 38.47
C LEU A 195 -15.63 21.76 39.62
N HIS A 196 -15.55 23.09 39.57
CA HIS A 196 -16.20 24.00 40.51
C HIS A 196 -17.71 23.75 40.57
N GLN A 197 -18.37 23.75 39.41
CA GLN A 197 -19.81 23.53 39.32
C GLN A 197 -20.19 22.16 39.89
N LEU A 198 -19.44 21.12 39.53
CA LEU A 198 -19.70 19.76 39.97
C LEU A 198 -19.56 19.58 41.49
N ILE A 199 -18.62 20.29 42.13
CA ILE A 199 -18.46 20.27 43.59
C ILE A 199 -19.63 20.96 44.29
N LEU A 200 -20.10 22.10 43.77
CA LEU A 200 -21.26 22.81 44.34
C LEU A 200 -22.54 22.00 44.20
N ASP A 201 -22.77 21.39 43.04
CA ASP A 201 -24.02 20.67 42.75
C ASP A 201 -24.17 19.38 43.58
N LYS A 202 -23.06 18.75 43.96
CA LYS A 202 -23.06 17.42 44.61
C LYS A 202 -22.60 17.42 46.07
N ASP A 203 -22.27 18.58 46.63
CA ASP A 203 -21.76 18.74 48.01
C ASP A 203 -20.67 17.70 48.37
N LEU A 204 -19.62 17.67 47.56
CA LEU A 204 -18.61 16.61 47.61
C LEU A 204 -17.70 16.69 48.85
N SER A 205 -17.41 15.54 49.45
CA SER A 205 -16.42 15.43 50.52
C SER A 205 -14.98 15.61 50.00
N LYS A 206 -14.04 15.94 50.92
CA LYS A 206 -12.61 16.10 50.59
C LYS A 206 -12.02 14.89 49.85
N THR A 207 -12.39 13.67 50.26
CA THR A 207 -11.90 12.44 49.63
C THR A 207 -12.45 12.29 48.21
N GLN A 208 -13.75 12.53 48.01
CA GLN A 208 -14.38 12.45 46.69
C GLN A 208 -13.80 13.48 45.71
N ILE A 209 -13.52 14.71 46.18
CA ILE A 209 -12.87 15.75 45.37
C ILE A 209 -11.48 15.27 44.93
N ALA A 210 -10.66 14.80 45.87
CA ALA A 210 -9.32 14.33 45.58
C ALA A 210 -9.30 13.13 44.60
N GLU A 211 -10.21 12.16 44.77
CA GLU A 211 -10.34 11.01 43.88
C GLU A 211 -10.77 11.41 42.46
N MET A 212 -11.80 12.24 42.35
CA MET A 212 -12.31 12.75 41.08
C MET A 212 -11.25 13.56 40.32
N VAL A 213 -10.61 14.50 41.00
CA VAL A 213 -9.53 15.35 40.43
C VAL A 213 -8.35 14.48 40.00
N GLN A 214 -7.95 13.52 40.83
CA GLN A 214 -6.87 12.59 40.48
C GLN A 214 -7.18 11.79 39.22
N ALA A 215 -8.39 11.22 39.13
CA ALA A 215 -8.81 10.41 37.99
C ALA A 215 -8.85 11.25 36.70
N SER A 216 -9.36 12.48 36.77
CA SER A 216 -9.33 13.45 35.66
C SER A 216 -7.89 13.81 35.25
N ARG A 217 -7.02 14.10 36.21
CA ARG A 217 -5.63 14.51 35.95
C ARG A 217 -4.78 13.44 35.28
N ASP A 218 -5.12 12.17 35.49
CA ASP A 218 -4.42 11.04 34.87
C ASP A 218 -4.72 10.93 33.35
N ILE A 219 -5.79 11.59 32.87
CA ILE A 219 -6.11 11.69 31.44
C ILE A 219 -5.36 12.88 30.83
N LYS A 220 -4.13 12.61 30.40
CA LYS A 220 -3.24 13.60 29.80
C LYS A 220 -2.33 12.97 28.76
N THR A 221 -1.86 13.79 27.83
CA THR A 221 -0.85 13.44 26.84
C THR A 221 -0.06 14.68 26.44
N ASP A 222 1.23 14.50 26.18
CA ASP A 222 2.15 15.51 25.64
C ASP A 222 2.21 15.50 24.10
N SER A 223 1.60 14.49 23.45
CA SER A 223 1.57 14.40 21.98
C SER A 223 0.42 15.23 21.40
N MET A 224 0.76 16.24 20.59
CA MET A 224 -0.22 17.08 19.87
C MET A 224 -1.12 16.23 18.95
N ALA A 225 -0.56 15.24 18.25
CA ALA A 225 -1.35 14.36 17.38
C ALA A 225 -2.45 13.62 18.17
N VAL A 226 -2.13 13.15 19.38
CA VAL A 226 -3.12 12.49 20.25
C VAL A 226 -4.14 13.50 20.78
N GLN A 227 -3.74 14.74 21.07
CA GLN A 227 -4.69 15.80 21.46
C GLN A 227 -5.69 16.11 20.34
N ASP A 228 -5.27 16.07 19.08
CA ASP A 228 -6.15 16.28 17.91
C ASP A 228 -7.11 15.11 17.63
N LEU A 229 -6.87 13.94 18.22
CA LEU A 229 -7.72 12.76 18.07
C LEU A 229 -8.79 12.65 19.16
N PHE A 230 -8.49 13.10 20.38
CA PHE A 230 -9.36 12.94 21.53
C PHE A 230 -9.81 14.29 22.10
N ASP A 231 -11.11 14.42 22.39
CA ASP A 231 -11.59 15.48 23.27
C ASP A 231 -11.21 15.14 24.72
N LEU A 232 -9.99 15.54 25.11
CA LEU A 232 -9.47 15.25 26.45
C LEU A 232 -10.33 15.85 27.56
N LYS A 233 -11.00 16.97 27.31
CA LYS A 233 -11.89 17.59 28.28
C LYS A 233 -13.13 16.71 28.51
N ALA A 234 -13.75 16.21 27.45
CA ALA A 234 -14.87 15.29 27.56
C ALA A 234 -14.48 13.98 28.28
N LEU A 235 -13.32 13.41 27.95
CA LEU A 235 -12.80 12.21 28.64
C LEU A 235 -12.58 12.46 30.14
N ARG A 236 -12.00 13.61 30.49
CA ARG A 236 -11.79 14.01 31.89
C ARG A 236 -13.08 14.20 32.66
N GLN A 237 -14.09 14.82 32.04
CA GLN A 237 -15.42 14.97 32.63
C GLN A 237 -16.08 13.60 32.87
N GLU A 238 -15.99 12.69 31.90
CA GLU A 238 -16.54 11.34 32.02
C GLU A 238 -15.87 10.57 33.16
N VAL A 239 -14.54 10.54 33.20
CA VAL A 239 -13.76 9.83 34.23
C VAL A 239 -14.01 10.42 35.61
N ALA A 240 -14.12 11.74 35.73
CA ALA A 240 -14.49 12.41 36.97
C ALA A 240 -15.88 11.97 37.46
N GLN A 241 -16.88 11.95 36.58
CA GLN A 241 -18.22 11.49 36.94
C GLN A 241 -18.25 10.01 37.32
N TYR A 242 -17.51 9.16 36.59
CA TYR A 242 -17.38 7.74 36.89
C TYR A 242 -16.78 7.50 38.27
N ALA A 243 -15.71 8.22 38.63
CA ALA A 243 -15.05 8.11 39.93
C ALA A 243 -15.99 8.51 41.09
N LEU A 244 -16.89 9.48 40.88
CA LEU A 244 -17.90 9.84 41.87
C LEU A 244 -19.00 8.78 42.04
N GLN A 245 -19.37 8.10 40.95
CA GLN A 245 -20.39 7.04 40.97
C GLN A 245 -19.85 5.72 41.53
N ASN A 246 -18.54 5.49 41.36
CA ASN A 246 -17.86 4.25 41.75
C ASN A 246 -16.62 4.57 42.61
N PRO A 247 -16.79 4.98 43.88
CA PRO A 247 -15.67 5.34 44.74
C PRO A 247 -14.63 4.22 44.86
N GLY A 248 -13.35 4.57 44.70
CA GLY A 248 -12.23 3.63 44.71
C GLY A 248 -11.99 2.85 43.41
N ASP A 249 -12.93 2.86 42.44
CA ASP A 249 -12.73 2.22 41.14
C ASP A 249 -12.02 3.17 40.16
N ARG A 250 -10.85 2.76 39.68
CA ARG A 250 -10.03 3.50 38.71
C ARG A 250 -10.01 2.90 37.31
N SER A 251 -10.77 1.82 37.08
CA SER A 251 -10.76 1.07 35.82
C SER A 251 -11.01 1.95 34.60
N ARG A 252 -11.97 2.89 34.69
CA ARG A 252 -12.28 3.80 33.58
C ARG A 252 -11.13 4.77 33.27
N ALA A 253 -10.49 5.31 34.30
CA ALA A 253 -9.33 6.18 34.13
C ALA A 253 -8.13 5.42 33.54
N GLU A 254 -7.88 4.20 34.03
CA GLU A 254 -6.81 3.31 33.55
C GLU A 254 -7.02 2.91 32.09
N GLN A 255 -8.26 2.61 31.70
CA GLN A 255 -8.62 2.30 30.31
C GLN A 255 -8.26 3.44 29.36
N TYR A 256 -8.66 4.68 29.67
CA TYR A 256 -8.34 5.82 28.81
C TYR A 256 -6.85 6.16 28.82
N LYS A 257 -6.20 6.08 29.99
CA LYS A 257 -4.75 6.29 30.10
C LYS A 257 -3.97 5.28 29.25
N GLU A 258 -4.35 4.01 29.28
CA GLU A 258 -3.74 2.97 28.45
C GLU A 258 -4.00 3.21 26.96
N LEU A 259 -5.23 3.63 26.59
CA LEU A 259 -5.57 3.96 25.21
C LEU A 259 -4.72 5.11 24.68
N LEU A 260 -4.65 6.23 25.39
CA LEU A 260 -3.83 7.40 25.03
C LEU A 260 -2.36 7.01 24.88
N HIS A 261 -1.83 6.21 25.81
CA HIS A 261 -0.46 5.72 25.76
C HIS A 261 -0.21 4.79 24.57
N THR A 262 -1.17 3.93 24.22
CA THR A 262 -1.07 3.01 23.08
C THR A 262 -1.05 3.78 21.77
N VAL A 263 -1.94 4.75 21.58
CA VAL A 263 -1.96 5.59 20.38
C VAL A 263 -0.64 6.35 20.25
N LYS A 264 -0.18 7.00 21.33
CA LYS A 264 1.10 7.73 21.33
C LYS A 264 2.28 6.84 20.95
N THR A 265 2.42 5.70 21.63
CA THR A 265 3.55 4.79 21.42
C THR A 265 3.58 4.26 19.98
N ASN A 266 2.42 3.88 19.44
CA ASN A 266 2.34 3.41 18.05
C ASN A 266 2.62 4.53 17.06
N TYR A 267 2.06 5.72 17.26
CA TYR A 267 2.32 6.90 16.43
C TYR A 267 3.82 7.26 16.38
N ASP A 268 4.49 7.26 17.54
CA ASP A 268 5.92 7.60 17.63
C ASP A 268 6.81 6.56 16.93
N ASN A 269 6.36 5.31 16.80
CA ASN A 269 7.09 4.21 16.14
C ASN A 269 6.88 4.15 14.62
N LEU A 270 5.97 4.95 14.05
CA LEU A 270 5.74 4.99 12.61
C LEU A 270 6.70 5.97 11.91
N ASP A 271 7.10 5.63 10.69
CA ASP A 271 7.90 6.53 9.86
C ASP A 271 7.02 7.67 9.32
N GLU A 272 7.55 8.89 9.35
CA GLU A 272 6.86 10.05 8.77
C GLU A 272 6.98 10.12 7.26
N HIS A 273 8.03 9.52 6.71
CA HIS A 273 8.35 9.51 5.28
C HIS A 273 8.70 8.08 4.87
N LEU A 274 7.80 7.44 4.12
CA LEU A 274 8.00 6.11 3.54
C LEU A 274 7.90 6.20 2.01
N SER A 275 8.93 5.76 1.29
CA SER A 275 8.82 5.53 -0.16
C SER A 275 8.00 4.26 -0.42
N LEU A 276 6.82 4.44 -1.04
CA LEU A 276 5.93 3.39 -1.52
C LEU A 276 6.28 3.08 -2.98
N TYR A 277 6.78 1.87 -3.23
CA TYR A 277 7.03 1.37 -4.58
C TYR A 277 5.91 0.44 -5.02
N GLU A 278 5.21 0.78 -6.11
CA GLU A 278 4.17 -0.06 -6.70
C GLU A 278 4.45 -0.30 -8.19
N TYR A 279 4.14 -1.51 -8.66
CA TYR A 279 4.27 -1.84 -10.08
C TYR A 279 2.97 -1.53 -10.83
N ASN A 280 3.02 -0.57 -11.74
CA ASN A 280 1.92 -0.24 -12.63
C ASN A 280 1.88 -1.20 -13.82
N VAL A 281 0.95 -2.15 -13.77
CA VAL A 281 0.79 -3.19 -14.80
C VAL A 281 0.44 -2.61 -16.18
N LEU A 282 -0.24 -1.45 -16.25
CA LEU A 282 -0.66 -0.84 -17.51
C LEU A 282 0.48 -0.08 -18.20
N GLN A 283 1.35 0.58 -17.43
CA GLN A 283 2.47 1.36 -17.94
C GLN A 283 3.79 0.60 -17.97
N ASP A 284 3.85 -0.62 -17.38
CA ASP A 284 5.05 -1.45 -17.24
C ASP A 284 6.21 -0.72 -16.53
N GLU A 285 5.87 0.07 -15.52
CA GLU A 285 6.83 0.86 -14.73
C GLU A 285 6.58 0.69 -13.23
N ILE A 286 7.63 0.90 -12.44
CA ILE A 286 7.53 0.97 -10.98
C ILE A 286 7.44 2.45 -10.62
N THR A 287 6.34 2.85 -9.98
CA THR A 287 6.14 4.19 -9.47
C THR A 287 6.66 4.28 -8.03
N GLU A 288 7.18 5.45 -7.67
CA GLU A 288 7.57 5.77 -6.31
C GLU A 288 6.72 6.95 -5.82
N GLU A 289 6.02 6.74 -4.71
CA GLU A 289 5.24 7.77 -4.05
C GLU A 289 5.70 7.93 -2.59
N GLU A 290 5.65 9.16 -2.08
CA GLU A 290 5.99 9.42 -0.68
C GLU A 290 4.73 9.34 0.19
N LEU A 291 4.71 8.41 1.14
CA LEU A 291 3.60 8.19 2.06
C LEU A 291 3.99 8.59 3.48
N ASN A 292 3.13 9.36 4.15
CA ASN A 292 3.26 9.68 5.56
C ASN A 292 2.42 8.72 6.42
N LEU A 293 3.07 7.69 6.99
CA LEU A 293 2.36 6.67 7.79
C LEU A 293 1.76 7.25 9.07
N LYS A 294 2.39 8.28 9.66
CA LYS A 294 1.84 8.95 10.84
C LYS A 294 0.51 9.64 10.53
N ALA A 295 0.46 10.38 9.42
CA ALA A 295 -0.75 11.06 8.96
C ALA A 295 -1.85 10.05 8.55
N TRP A 296 -1.46 8.99 7.85
CA TRP A 296 -2.37 7.89 7.50
C TRP A 296 -2.96 7.23 8.75
N PHE A 297 -2.12 6.84 9.71
CA PHE A 297 -2.54 6.18 10.94
C PHE A 297 -3.54 7.04 11.74
N MET A 298 -3.24 8.33 11.93
CA MET A 298 -4.14 9.23 12.64
C MET A 298 -5.47 9.44 11.91
N SER A 299 -5.47 9.45 10.58
CA SER A 299 -6.69 9.56 9.77
C SER A 299 -7.53 8.29 9.88
N SER A 300 -6.91 7.11 9.80
CA SER A 300 -7.57 5.82 9.99
C SER A 300 -8.23 5.71 11.36
N LEU A 301 -7.56 6.17 12.43
CA LEU A 301 -8.15 6.17 13.78
C LEU A 301 -9.37 7.10 13.90
N LYS A 302 -9.40 8.23 13.19
CA LYS A 302 -10.52 9.20 13.20
C LYS A 302 -11.78 8.64 12.55
N GLU A 303 -11.65 7.73 11.61
CA GLU A 303 -12.79 7.14 10.89
C GLU A 303 -13.47 6.00 11.67
N LEU A 304 -12.82 5.49 12.71
CA LEU A 304 -13.36 4.40 13.53
C LEU A 304 -14.55 4.87 14.38
N LYS A 305 -15.65 4.12 14.30
CA LYS A 305 -16.85 4.37 15.13
C LYS A 305 -16.58 4.16 16.62
N ASN A 306 -15.78 3.16 16.96
CA ASN A 306 -15.40 2.81 18.31
C ASN A 306 -13.88 2.70 18.38
N LEU A 307 -13.25 3.62 19.11
CA LEU A 307 -11.81 3.65 19.27
C LEU A 307 -11.44 2.99 20.60
N ASP A 308 -10.90 1.78 20.53
CA ASP A 308 -10.35 1.05 21.66
C ASP A 308 -8.91 0.57 21.37
N LYS A 309 -8.28 -0.06 22.37
CA LYS A 309 -6.91 -0.54 22.25
C LYS A 309 -6.75 -1.56 21.10
N ALA A 310 -7.75 -2.41 20.87
CA ALA A 310 -7.68 -3.44 19.84
C ALA A 310 -7.69 -2.79 18.44
N ALA A 311 -8.58 -1.83 18.23
CA ALA A 311 -8.70 -1.11 16.97
C ALA A 311 -7.42 -0.30 16.66
N VAL A 312 -6.82 0.34 17.67
CA VAL A 312 -5.52 1.03 17.53
C VAL A 312 -4.41 0.08 17.10
N MET A 313 -4.37 -1.12 17.67
CA MET A 313 -3.36 -2.14 17.32
C MET A 313 -3.59 -2.73 15.93
N GLU A 314 -4.84 -2.81 15.47
CA GLU A 314 -5.18 -3.25 14.11
C GLU A 314 -4.67 -2.23 13.08
N CYS A 315 -5.03 -0.95 13.20
CA CYS A 315 -4.52 0.09 12.31
C CYS A 315 -2.99 0.19 12.32
N TYR A 316 -2.36 -0.03 13.48
CA TYR A 316 -0.89 -0.03 13.55
C TYR A 316 -0.28 -1.20 12.78
N LYS A 317 -0.89 -2.40 12.84
CA LYS A 317 -0.44 -3.55 12.03
C LYS A 317 -0.58 -3.25 10.54
N ASP A 318 -1.68 -2.65 10.12
CA ASP A 318 -1.90 -2.28 8.73
C ASP A 318 -0.81 -1.32 8.23
N ALA A 319 -0.44 -0.31 9.04
CA ALA A 319 0.67 0.59 8.71
C ALA A 319 2.02 -0.15 8.58
N LEU A 320 2.28 -1.14 9.43
CA LEU A 320 3.48 -1.97 9.35
C LEU A 320 3.47 -2.91 8.13
N GLU A 321 2.30 -3.43 7.75
CA GLU A 321 2.15 -4.23 6.53
C GLU A 321 2.35 -3.39 5.28
N MET A 322 1.83 -2.16 5.25
CA MET A 322 2.13 -1.19 4.20
C MET A 322 3.65 -1.01 4.10
N LYS A 323 4.32 -0.67 5.20
CA LYS A 323 5.80 -0.53 5.23
C LYS A 323 6.53 -1.76 4.70
N ARG A 324 6.09 -2.97 5.07
CA ARG A 324 6.72 -4.22 4.60
C ARG A 324 6.55 -4.39 3.09
N ASN A 325 5.33 -4.16 2.60
CA ASN A 325 4.99 -4.47 1.21
C ASN A 325 5.41 -3.37 0.22
N SER A 326 5.78 -2.19 0.74
CA SER A 326 6.12 -1.01 -0.03
C SER A 326 7.53 -1.03 -0.64
N THR A 327 8.31 -2.10 -0.47
CA THR A 327 9.71 -2.08 -0.87
C THR A 327 9.88 -2.19 -2.39
N ARG A 328 10.92 -1.54 -2.91
CA ARG A 328 11.30 -1.65 -4.33
C ARG A 328 11.53 -3.10 -4.75
N GLU A 329 12.10 -3.93 -3.89
CA GLU A 329 12.32 -5.35 -4.17
C GLU A 329 11.00 -6.11 -4.37
N GLU A 330 9.96 -5.82 -3.58
CA GLU A 330 8.64 -6.42 -3.75
C GLU A 330 7.94 -5.94 -5.02
N ALA A 331 8.06 -4.65 -5.36
CA ALA A 331 7.58 -4.11 -6.63
C ALA A 331 8.29 -4.77 -7.83
N GLU A 332 9.60 -4.98 -7.75
CA GLU A 332 10.39 -5.67 -8.79
C GLU A 332 10.00 -7.15 -8.94
N ARG A 333 9.71 -7.85 -7.84
CA ARG A 333 9.16 -9.23 -7.88
C ARG A 333 7.81 -9.28 -8.58
N THR A 334 6.94 -8.32 -8.27
CA THR A 334 5.61 -8.20 -8.88
C THR A 334 5.72 -7.90 -10.39
N ALA A 335 6.60 -6.97 -10.77
CA ALA A 335 6.89 -6.65 -12.16
C ALA A 335 7.38 -7.88 -12.93
N THR A 336 8.31 -8.65 -12.34
CA THR A 336 8.85 -9.87 -12.95
C THR A 336 7.76 -10.90 -13.21
N TYR A 337 6.89 -11.14 -12.23
CA TYR A 337 5.77 -12.07 -12.37
C TYR A 337 4.85 -11.73 -13.56
N PHE A 338 4.45 -10.47 -13.70
CA PHE A 338 3.56 -10.05 -14.79
C PHE A 338 4.26 -10.08 -16.16
N ARG A 339 5.53 -9.68 -16.23
CA ARG A 339 6.33 -9.76 -17.47
C ARG A 339 6.51 -11.20 -17.92
N ASP A 340 6.82 -12.12 -17.01
CA ASP A 340 6.95 -13.54 -17.32
C ASP A 340 5.64 -14.15 -17.83
N LYS A 341 4.52 -13.78 -17.22
CA LYS A 341 3.19 -14.20 -17.66
C LYS A 341 2.87 -13.70 -19.07
N LYS A 342 3.10 -12.41 -19.34
CA LYS A 342 2.93 -11.82 -20.69
C LYS A 342 3.82 -12.51 -21.71
N ASN A 343 5.10 -12.71 -21.40
CA ASN A 343 6.05 -13.40 -22.26
C ASN A 343 5.68 -14.88 -22.51
N ALA A 344 5.02 -15.54 -21.55
CA ALA A 344 4.53 -16.90 -21.73
C ALA A 344 3.33 -16.95 -22.69
N GLU A 345 2.39 -16.01 -22.56
CA GLU A 345 1.24 -15.87 -23.45
C GLU A 345 1.68 -15.55 -24.89
N GLU A 346 2.61 -14.60 -25.08
CA GLU A 346 3.19 -14.28 -26.38
C GLU A 346 3.90 -15.48 -27.04
N ARG A 347 4.66 -16.26 -26.25
CA ARG A 347 5.30 -17.50 -26.73
C ARG A 347 4.27 -18.52 -27.22
N GLN A 348 3.21 -18.75 -26.45
CA GLN A 348 2.16 -19.69 -26.84
C GLN A 348 1.44 -19.25 -28.12
N GLU A 349 1.21 -17.95 -28.28
CA GLU A 349 0.57 -17.41 -29.48
C GLU A 349 1.49 -17.51 -30.71
N HIS A 350 2.78 -17.21 -30.57
CA HIS A 350 3.77 -17.43 -31.64
C HIS A 350 3.85 -18.90 -32.05
N GLU A 351 3.85 -19.83 -31.10
CA GLU A 351 3.84 -21.26 -31.38
C GLU A 351 2.55 -21.71 -32.09
N ARG A 352 1.40 -21.13 -31.70
CA ARG A 352 0.10 -21.37 -32.36
C ARG A 352 0.12 -20.91 -33.82
N ILE A 353 0.56 -19.68 -34.08
CA ILE A 353 0.65 -19.10 -35.43
C ILE A 353 1.62 -19.92 -36.30
N ALA A 354 2.79 -20.28 -35.77
CA ALA A 354 3.76 -21.10 -36.49
C ALA A 354 3.20 -22.49 -36.87
N ARG A 355 2.39 -23.10 -36.00
CA ARG A 355 1.72 -24.37 -36.28
C ARG A 355 0.64 -24.25 -37.35
N GLU A 356 -0.14 -23.17 -37.33
CA GLU A 356 -1.17 -22.91 -38.34
C GLU A 356 -0.58 -22.64 -39.72
N MET A 357 0.50 -21.86 -39.82
CA MET A 357 1.15 -21.57 -41.09
C MET A 357 1.74 -22.80 -41.79
N ARG A 358 2.10 -23.85 -41.04
CA ARG A 358 2.65 -25.11 -41.59
C ARG A 358 1.60 -26.18 -41.91
N GLN A 359 0.31 -25.87 -41.79
CA GLN A 359 -0.73 -26.79 -42.25
C GLN A 359 -0.85 -26.76 -43.77
N VAL A 360 -0.65 -27.93 -44.39
CA VAL A 360 -0.91 -28.16 -45.81
C VAL A 360 -2.39 -28.51 -45.98
N ARG A 361 -3.06 -27.90 -46.96
CA ARG A 361 -4.46 -28.18 -47.31
C ARG A 361 -4.61 -28.51 -48.79
N LEU A 362 -5.68 -29.23 -49.13
CA LEU A 362 -6.03 -29.52 -50.52
C LEU A 362 -6.21 -28.25 -51.34
N GLY A 363 -5.71 -28.26 -52.58
CA GLY A 363 -5.73 -27.12 -53.50
C GLY A 363 -4.57 -26.14 -53.34
N GLU A 364 -3.69 -26.32 -52.36
CA GLU A 364 -2.57 -25.41 -52.10
C GLU A 364 -1.35 -25.71 -52.98
N TRP A 365 -0.67 -24.65 -53.40
CA TRP A 365 0.64 -24.73 -54.03
C TRP A 365 1.74 -24.37 -53.04
N TRP A 366 2.82 -25.13 -53.08
CA TRP A 366 4.03 -24.89 -52.32
C TRP A 366 5.21 -24.79 -53.28
N GLN A 367 6.00 -23.73 -53.11
CA GLN A 367 7.26 -23.53 -53.82
C GLN A 367 8.41 -24.04 -52.96
N LEU A 368 9.17 -24.98 -53.49
CA LEU A 368 10.30 -25.63 -52.84
C LEU A 368 11.54 -25.28 -53.65
N GLY A 369 12.10 -24.08 -53.41
CA GLY A 369 13.18 -23.54 -54.23
C GLY A 369 12.72 -23.32 -55.67
N ASN A 370 13.28 -24.08 -56.61
CA ASN A 370 12.85 -24.07 -58.01
C ASN A 370 11.72 -25.07 -58.31
N HIS A 371 11.38 -25.95 -57.37
CA HIS A 371 10.36 -26.98 -57.51
C HIS A 371 8.99 -26.52 -57.03
N TRP A 372 7.96 -27.25 -57.45
CA TRP A 372 6.57 -26.92 -57.17
C TRP A 372 5.82 -28.18 -56.73
N LEU A 373 5.17 -28.10 -55.58
CA LEU A 373 4.33 -29.17 -55.04
C LEU A 373 2.89 -28.67 -54.94
N TYR A 374 1.97 -29.40 -55.57
CA TYR A 374 0.54 -29.19 -55.46
C TYR A 374 -0.07 -30.22 -54.52
N CYS A 375 -0.79 -29.76 -53.51
CA CYS A 375 -1.55 -30.64 -52.64
C CYS A 375 -2.91 -30.96 -53.26
N GLY A 376 -2.96 -31.95 -54.15
CA GLY A 376 -4.16 -32.38 -54.84
C GLY A 376 -3.86 -33.49 -55.85
N GLU A 377 -4.88 -33.93 -56.56
CA GLU A 377 -4.72 -34.95 -57.60
C GLU A 377 -4.11 -34.37 -58.88
N ALA A 378 -3.28 -35.14 -59.58
CA ALA A 378 -2.73 -34.71 -60.86
C ALA A 378 -3.81 -34.56 -61.97
N ALA A 379 -4.99 -35.13 -61.76
CA ALA A 379 -6.15 -34.96 -62.64
C ALA A 379 -6.86 -33.61 -62.45
N ASP A 380 -6.52 -32.85 -61.39
CA ASP A 380 -7.13 -31.56 -61.10
C ASP A 380 -6.80 -30.53 -62.21
N PRO A 381 -7.82 -29.89 -62.82
CA PRO A 381 -7.61 -28.82 -63.79
C PRO A 381 -6.71 -27.69 -63.28
N ALA A 382 -6.77 -27.37 -61.98
CA ALA A 382 -5.93 -26.35 -61.35
C ALA A 382 -4.44 -26.73 -61.32
N PHE A 383 -4.14 -28.03 -61.21
CA PHE A 383 -2.77 -28.54 -61.33
C PHE A 383 -2.25 -28.31 -62.75
N ARG A 384 -3.00 -28.80 -63.75
CA ARG A 384 -2.64 -28.72 -65.16
C ARG A 384 -2.44 -27.27 -65.64
N ALA A 385 -3.27 -26.34 -65.16
CA ALA A 385 -3.22 -24.93 -65.57
C ALA A 385 -1.92 -24.21 -65.21
N LYS A 386 -1.16 -24.70 -64.21
CA LYS A 386 0.10 -24.09 -63.74
C LYS A 386 1.35 -24.80 -64.24
N LEU A 387 1.20 -25.91 -64.96
CA LEU A 387 2.32 -26.65 -65.54
C LEU A 387 2.93 -25.89 -66.73
N PRO A 388 4.25 -26.00 -66.97
CA PRO A 388 4.87 -25.42 -68.15
C PRO A 388 4.41 -26.14 -69.43
N GLU A 389 4.52 -25.45 -70.57
CA GLU A 389 4.07 -25.97 -71.87
C GLU A 389 4.80 -27.26 -72.31
N LYS A 390 6.06 -27.43 -71.87
CA LYS A 390 6.90 -28.57 -72.25
C LYS A 390 7.52 -29.23 -71.02
N ILE A 391 7.27 -30.52 -70.89
CA ILE A 391 7.81 -31.39 -69.84
C ILE A 391 8.69 -32.43 -70.52
N ALA A 392 9.94 -32.57 -70.07
CA ALA A 392 10.86 -33.56 -70.66
C ALA A 392 10.42 -34.98 -70.27
N PHE A 393 10.10 -35.16 -68.99
CA PHE A 393 9.81 -36.47 -68.42
C PHE A 393 8.68 -36.39 -67.38
N ALA A 394 7.64 -37.21 -67.55
CA ALA A 394 6.59 -37.38 -66.57
C ALA A 394 6.68 -38.77 -65.93
N PHE A 395 6.81 -38.79 -64.62
CA PHE A 395 6.76 -39.98 -63.79
C PHE A 395 5.34 -40.15 -63.24
N VAL A 396 4.72 -41.28 -63.58
CA VAL A 396 3.36 -41.63 -63.17
C VAL A 396 3.42 -42.87 -62.30
N ASN A 397 3.12 -42.68 -61.01
CA ASN A 397 3.08 -43.75 -60.02
C ASN A 397 1.67 -43.84 -59.44
N PRO A 398 0.78 -44.67 -60.01
CA PRO A 398 -0.55 -44.84 -59.46
C PRO A 398 -0.50 -45.42 -58.04
N PRO A 399 -1.46 -45.11 -57.17
CA PRO A 399 -1.49 -45.65 -55.81
C PRO A 399 -1.59 -47.19 -55.85
N TYR A 400 -0.82 -47.86 -54.98
CA TYR A 400 -0.84 -49.32 -54.86
C TYR A 400 -2.19 -49.78 -54.29
N GLN A 401 -2.99 -50.44 -55.11
CA GLN A 401 -4.22 -51.09 -54.66
C GLN A 401 -3.94 -52.55 -54.27
N PRO A 402 -4.56 -53.07 -53.19
CA PRO A 402 -4.46 -54.49 -52.84
C PRO A 402 -4.98 -55.35 -53.99
N ALA A 403 -4.37 -56.52 -54.20
CA ALA A 403 -4.83 -57.45 -55.23
C ALA A 403 -6.25 -57.91 -54.92
N LEU A 404 -7.20 -57.59 -55.81
CA LEU A 404 -8.57 -58.09 -55.74
C LEU A 404 -8.66 -59.45 -56.48
N PRO A 405 -9.57 -60.35 -56.06
CA PRO A 405 -9.87 -61.56 -56.83
C PRO A 405 -10.24 -61.23 -58.28
N GLU A 406 -9.84 -62.07 -59.23
CA GLU A 406 -10.19 -61.89 -60.65
C GLU A 406 -11.71 -61.79 -60.82
N GLY A 407 -12.17 -60.66 -61.39
CA GLY A 407 -13.59 -60.38 -61.65
C GLY A 407 -14.23 -59.34 -60.73
N ASP A 408 -13.64 -59.06 -59.55
CA ASP A 408 -14.18 -58.12 -58.56
C ASP A 408 -13.55 -56.71 -58.62
N ALA A 409 -12.61 -56.49 -59.54
CA ALA A 409 -11.88 -55.24 -59.63
C ALA A 409 -12.63 -54.18 -60.45
N ALA A 410 -12.89 -53.00 -59.86
CA ALA A 410 -13.47 -51.85 -60.55
C ALA A 410 -12.60 -51.42 -61.76
N PRO A 411 -13.12 -50.74 -62.80
CA PRO A 411 -12.28 -50.19 -63.86
C PRO A 411 -11.20 -49.24 -63.31
N VAL A 412 -10.03 -49.19 -63.94
CA VAL A 412 -9.01 -48.20 -63.59
C VAL A 412 -9.51 -46.81 -63.99
N GLU A 413 -9.63 -45.91 -63.02
CA GLU A 413 -9.89 -44.50 -63.29
C GLU A 413 -8.62 -43.85 -63.84
N TRP A 414 -8.64 -43.52 -65.13
CA TRP A 414 -7.53 -42.90 -65.84
C TRP A 414 -7.96 -41.55 -66.43
N ALA A 415 -7.27 -40.48 -66.04
CA ALA A 415 -7.56 -39.11 -66.48
C ALA A 415 -6.28 -38.34 -66.89
N LEU A 416 -5.22 -39.06 -67.27
CA LEU A 416 -3.89 -38.49 -67.51
C LEU A 416 -3.43 -38.60 -68.97
N ASP A 417 -4.34 -38.87 -69.91
CA ASP A 417 -4.00 -38.94 -71.35
C ASP A 417 -3.47 -37.60 -71.90
N TRP A 418 -3.82 -36.48 -71.25
CA TRP A 418 -3.29 -35.16 -71.55
C TRP A 418 -1.77 -35.07 -71.40
N LEU A 419 -1.13 -35.99 -70.67
CA LEU A 419 0.34 -36.05 -70.58
C LEU A 419 1.00 -36.25 -71.95
N SER A 420 0.34 -36.90 -72.91
CA SER A 420 0.86 -37.02 -74.28
C SER A 420 0.97 -35.67 -75.02
N GLU A 421 0.28 -34.64 -74.53
CA GLU A 421 0.31 -33.29 -75.10
C GLU A 421 1.53 -32.50 -74.63
N GLN A 422 1.90 -32.65 -73.35
CA GLN A 422 2.89 -31.82 -72.66
C GLN A 422 4.21 -32.54 -72.33
N ALA A 423 4.19 -33.84 -72.07
CA ALA A 423 5.37 -34.63 -71.70
C ALA A 423 5.95 -35.36 -72.91
N SER A 424 7.27 -35.26 -73.08
CA SER A 424 7.98 -35.95 -74.18
C SER A 424 8.03 -37.46 -73.95
N VAL A 425 8.22 -37.87 -72.69
CA VAL A 425 8.19 -39.26 -72.23
C VAL A 425 7.34 -39.36 -70.97
N VAL A 426 6.49 -40.38 -70.90
CA VAL A 426 5.71 -40.73 -69.71
C VAL A 426 6.12 -42.13 -69.24
N ALA A 427 6.57 -42.26 -68.01
CA ALA A 427 6.89 -43.53 -67.37
C ALA A 427 5.83 -43.91 -66.35
N LEU A 428 5.07 -44.96 -66.64
CA LEU A 428 4.06 -45.52 -65.75
C LEU A 428 4.64 -46.69 -64.95
N THR A 429 4.49 -46.68 -63.63
CA THR A 429 5.02 -47.72 -62.73
C THR A 429 3.96 -48.32 -61.80
N PRO A 430 2.93 -49.00 -62.34
CA PRO A 430 1.86 -49.56 -61.53
C PRO A 430 2.35 -50.78 -60.74
N ALA A 431 1.53 -51.29 -59.83
CA ALA A 431 1.77 -52.60 -59.22
C ALA A 431 1.81 -53.70 -60.30
N LEU A 432 2.64 -54.73 -60.13
CA LEU A 432 2.85 -55.76 -61.16
C LEU A 432 1.54 -56.45 -61.59
N HIS A 433 0.64 -56.74 -60.65
CA HIS A 433 -0.66 -57.35 -60.94
C HIS A 433 -1.62 -56.42 -61.69
N GLU A 434 -1.40 -55.11 -61.61
CA GLU A 434 -2.27 -54.07 -62.18
C GLU A 434 -1.87 -53.64 -63.60
N ILE A 435 -0.67 -54.01 -64.07
CA ILE A 435 -0.12 -53.55 -65.35
C ILE A 435 -1.14 -53.71 -66.49
N HIS A 436 -1.75 -54.89 -66.59
CA HIS A 436 -2.70 -55.20 -67.66
C HIS A 436 -3.91 -54.27 -67.67
N ARG A 437 -4.41 -53.86 -66.49
CA ARG A 437 -5.58 -52.97 -66.34
C ARG A 437 -5.24 -51.55 -66.76
N TYR A 438 -4.08 -51.05 -66.34
CA TYR A 438 -3.62 -49.72 -66.77
C TYR A 438 -3.35 -49.69 -68.29
N LEU A 439 -2.68 -50.70 -68.85
CA LEU A 439 -2.44 -50.76 -70.30
C LEU A 439 -3.72 -50.85 -71.14
N GLN A 440 -4.83 -51.35 -70.58
CA GLN A 440 -6.14 -51.35 -71.24
C GLN A 440 -6.85 -49.99 -71.16
N ALA A 441 -6.65 -49.24 -70.07
CA ALA A 441 -7.31 -47.95 -69.84
C ALA A 441 -6.60 -46.77 -70.55
N ILE A 442 -5.28 -46.85 -70.68
CA ILE A 442 -4.43 -45.76 -71.19
C ILE A 442 -4.52 -45.64 -72.72
N GLN A 443 -4.68 -44.41 -73.22
CA GLN A 443 -4.68 -44.11 -74.66
C GLN A 443 -3.36 -43.47 -75.14
N LEU A 444 -2.39 -43.30 -74.23
CA LEU A 444 -1.06 -42.80 -74.55
C LEU A 444 -0.34 -43.71 -75.56
N PRO A 445 0.49 -43.16 -76.48
CA PRO A 445 1.24 -43.98 -77.43
C PRO A 445 2.32 -44.82 -76.72
N TYR A 446 2.07 -46.11 -76.52
CA TYR A 446 3.05 -47.04 -75.95
C TYR A 446 4.26 -47.18 -76.86
N ARG A 447 5.45 -47.20 -76.27
CA ARG A 447 6.73 -47.27 -77.00
C ARG A 447 7.64 -48.38 -76.55
N TRP A 448 7.75 -48.59 -75.24
CA TRP A 448 8.69 -49.55 -74.68
C TRP A 448 8.30 -49.94 -73.26
N SER A 449 8.92 -50.98 -72.73
CA SER A 449 8.83 -51.29 -71.31
C SER A 449 10.14 -51.84 -70.79
N MET A 450 10.34 -51.68 -69.50
CA MET A 450 11.57 -52.06 -68.82
C MET A 450 11.28 -52.56 -67.41
N ALA A 451 12.20 -53.34 -66.84
CA ALA A 451 12.03 -53.94 -65.53
C ALA A 451 13.25 -53.74 -64.63
N CYS A 452 13.05 -53.22 -63.43
CA CYS A 452 14.08 -53.10 -62.40
C CYS A 452 13.92 -54.20 -61.36
N TRP A 453 14.95 -55.03 -61.18
CA TRP A 453 15.03 -55.96 -60.06
C TRP A 453 15.55 -55.24 -58.81
N LEU A 454 14.71 -55.10 -57.80
CA LEU A 454 15.10 -54.63 -56.48
C LEU A 454 15.57 -55.83 -55.67
N ALA A 455 16.88 -55.99 -55.52
CA ALA A 455 17.50 -57.12 -54.84
C ALA A 455 17.81 -56.81 -53.35
N ALA A 456 17.09 -57.46 -52.44
CA ALA A 456 17.37 -57.42 -51.02
C ALA A 456 18.53 -58.37 -50.66
N LYS A 457 19.68 -57.83 -50.26
CA LYS A 457 20.93 -58.61 -50.06
C LYS A 457 20.86 -59.64 -48.94
N ASP A 458 20.12 -59.33 -47.88
CA ASP A 458 20.05 -60.08 -46.62
C ASP A 458 18.69 -60.76 -46.40
N LYS A 459 17.69 -60.44 -47.23
CA LYS A 459 16.37 -61.08 -47.26
C LYS A 459 15.87 -61.28 -48.69
N PRO A 460 16.37 -62.28 -49.42
CA PRO A 460 16.04 -62.47 -50.84
C PRO A 460 14.54 -62.58 -51.13
N ASP A 461 13.75 -63.06 -50.17
CA ASP A 461 12.29 -63.17 -50.18
C ASP A 461 11.57 -61.80 -50.25
N GLN A 462 12.25 -60.71 -49.91
CA GLN A 462 11.76 -59.34 -50.01
C GLN A 462 12.18 -58.65 -51.32
N SER A 463 12.81 -59.36 -52.24
CA SER A 463 13.18 -58.80 -53.55
C SER A 463 11.94 -58.73 -54.47
N THR A 464 11.82 -57.66 -55.25
CA THR A 464 10.65 -57.45 -56.12
C THR A 464 11.04 -56.80 -57.45
N TRP A 465 10.14 -56.86 -58.43
CA TRP A 465 10.28 -56.18 -59.71
C TRP A 465 9.49 -54.87 -59.73
N ILE A 466 10.11 -53.79 -60.21
CA ILE A 466 9.38 -52.61 -60.68
C ILE A 466 9.29 -52.71 -62.20
N TYR A 467 8.09 -52.85 -62.72
CA TYR A 467 7.81 -52.72 -64.15
C TYR A 467 7.53 -51.25 -64.49
N THR A 468 8.09 -50.79 -65.61
CA THR A 468 7.88 -49.44 -66.13
C THR A 468 7.43 -49.52 -67.58
N ALA A 469 6.22 -49.03 -67.87
CA ALA A 469 5.75 -48.82 -69.24
C ALA A 469 6.09 -47.40 -69.68
N LEU A 470 6.68 -47.27 -70.86
CA LEU A 470 7.11 -46.00 -71.44
C LEU A 470 6.19 -45.63 -72.59
N PHE A 471 5.66 -44.42 -72.52
CA PHE A 471 4.83 -43.80 -73.54
C PHE A 471 5.48 -42.52 -74.04
N GLY A 472 5.21 -42.15 -75.28
CA GLY A 472 5.74 -40.90 -75.84
C GLY A 472 5.62 -40.82 -77.35
N ARG A 473 5.90 -39.63 -77.89
CA ARG A 473 5.83 -39.40 -79.34
C ARG A 473 7.00 -40.04 -80.09
N ASP A 474 8.18 -40.04 -79.48
CA ASP A 474 9.40 -40.65 -80.04
C ASP A 474 9.23 -42.17 -80.20
N LYS A 475 9.50 -42.68 -81.41
CA LYS A 475 9.36 -44.12 -81.71
C LYS A 475 10.46 -44.99 -81.08
N ASN A 476 11.61 -44.41 -80.73
CA ASN A 476 12.81 -45.14 -80.30
C ASN A 476 13.29 -44.70 -78.90
N LEU A 477 12.54 -45.07 -77.85
CA LEU A 477 12.94 -44.81 -76.46
C LEU A 477 13.93 -45.85 -75.90
N SER A 478 14.06 -47.01 -76.54
CA SER A 478 14.92 -48.12 -76.07
C SER A 478 16.40 -47.77 -76.04
N HIS A 479 16.92 -46.92 -76.94
CA HIS A 479 18.34 -46.53 -76.96
C HIS A 479 18.79 -45.68 -75.77
N ARG A 480 17.86 -45.11 -75.01
CA ARG A 480 18.17 -44.26 -73.84
C ARG A 480 18.19 -45.07 -72.54
N THR A 481 17.87 -46.37 -72.59
CA THR A 481 17.72 -47.21 -71.40
C THR A 481 18.13 -48.67 -71.61
N LYS A 482 17.99 -49.51 -70.57
CA LYS A 482 18.18 -50.96 -70.62
C LYS A 482 16.85 -51.67 -70.39
N ASP A 483 16.67 -52.84 -71.01
CA ASP A 483 15.47 -53.68 -70.86
C ASP A 483 15.25 -54.12 -69.42
N HIS A 484 16.35 -54.46 -68.75
CA HIS A 484 16.35 -54.78 -67.34
C HIS A 484 17.62 -54.27 -66.66
N TRP A 485 17.49 -53.95 -65.38
CA TRP A 485 18.62 -53.61 -64.52
C TRP A 485 18.33 -54.02 -63.08
N ARG A 486 19.31 -53.82 -62.20
CA ARG A 486 19.27 -54.29 -60.81
C ARG A 486 19.72 -53.19 -59.87
N ILE A 487 18.96 -52.96 -58.82
CA ILE A 487 19.31 -52.11 -57.68
C ILE A 487 19.45 -53.03 -56.47
N GLU A 488 20.56 -52.95 -55.76
CA GLU A 488 20.78 -53.78 -54.57
C GLU A 488 20.64 -52.96 -53.29
N PHE A 489 19.97 -53.52 -52.28
CA PHE A 489 19.78 -52.87 -51.00
C PHE A 489 19.89 -53.81 -49.81
N LYS A 490 20.08 -53.25 -48.61
CA LYS A 490 20.00 -54.01 -47.34
C LYS A 490 18.60 -53.87 -46.73
N ALA A 491 17.96 -54.98 -46.38
CA ALA A 491 16.67 -55.01 -45.71
C ALA A 491 16.78 -54.27 -44.35
N GLY A 492 15.82 -53.37 -44.10
CA GLY A 492 15.83 -52.54 -42.89
C GLY A 492 16.73 -51.30 -42.94
N GLN A 493 17.38 -50.98 -44.07
CA GLN A 493 17.83 -49.60 -44.29
C GLN A 493 16.60 -48.69 -44.26
N LYS A 494 16.66 -47.64 -43.42
CA LYS A 494 15.55 -46.69 -43.19
C LYS A 494 14.94 -46.11 -44.48
N ASN A 495 15.67 -46.09 -45.59
CA ASN A 495 15.17 -45.56 -46.85
C ASN A 495 14.19 -46.51 -47.57
N ILE A 496 14.30 -47.84 -47.47
CA ILE A 496 13.55 -48.73 -48.38
C ILE A 496 12.33 -49.37 -47.71
N ALA A 497 12.42 -49.75 -46.44
CA ALA A 497 11.25 -50.23 -45.68
C ALA A 497 10.20 -49.12 -45.45
N LEU A 498 10.62 -47.85 -45.41
CA LEU A 498 9.71 -46.70 -45.35
C LEU A 498 9.05 -46.46 -46.71
N LEU A 499 9.79 -46.57 -47.82
CA LEU A 499 9.26 -46.45 -49.18
C LEU A 499 8.22 -47.53 -49.50
N GLU A 500 8.45 -48.80 -49.11
CA GLU A 500 7.48 -49.88 -49.35
C GLU A 500 6.21 -49.75 -48.50
N GLN A 501 6.30 -49.30 -47.24
CA GLN A 501 5.12 -49.05 -46.40
C GLN A 501 4.37 -47.75 -46.77
N GLN A 502 5.01 -46.85 -47.52
CA GLN A 502 4.47 -45.54 -47.90
C GLN A 502 4.13 -45.40 -49.39
N GLY A 503 4.38 -46.44 -50.20
CA GLY A 503 4.04 -46.51 -51.64
C GLY A 503 5.10 -45.99 -52.61
N GLY A 504 6.29 -45.60 -52.12
CA GLY A 504 7.29 -44.83 -52.84
C GLY A 504 8.29 -45.69 -53.60
N LYS A 505 8.88 -45.13 -54.66
CA LYS A 505 9.96 -45.81 -55.40
C LYS A 505 11.34 -45.42 -54.86
N PRO A 506 12.34 -46.32 -54.95
CA PRO A 506 13.72 -46.02 -54.56
C PRO A 506 14.28 -44.77 -55.25
N TYR A 507 15.12 -44.03 -54.53
CA TYR A 507 15.78 -42.82 -55.05
C TYR A 507 16.57 -43.16 -56.32
N GLU A 508 17.38 -44.21 -56.28
CA GLU A 508 18.23 -44.67 -57.39
C GLU A 508 17.41 -45.08 -58.62
N PHE A 509 16.17 -45.55 -58.41
CA PHE A 509 15.25 -45.90 -59.49
C PHE A 509 14.72 -44.64 -60.19
N ILE A 510 14.28 -43.63 -59.41
CA ILE A 510 13.79 -42.37 -59.96
C ILE A 510 14.94 -41.60 -60.63
N GLU A 511 16.11 -41.55 -60.00
CA GLU A 511 17.33 -40.96 -60.54
C GLU A 511 17.69 -41.55 -61.91
N TYR A 512 17.64 -42.88 -62.05
CA TYR A 512 17.88 -43.54 -63.33
C TYR A 512 16.92 -43.07 -64.43
N LEU A 513 15.61 -43.00 -64.12
CA LEU A 513 14.62 -42.55 -65.09
C LEU A 513 14.78 -41.07 -65.46
N VAL A 514 15.01 -40.20 -64.47
CA VAL A 514 15.25 -38.77 -64.68
C VAL A 514 16.47 -38.56 -65.58
N ASN A 515 17.58 -39.26 -65.31
CA ASN A 515 18.79 -39.16 -66.12
C ASN A 515 18.65 -39.74 -67.53
N ALA A 516 17.81 -40.76 -67.72
CA ALA A 516 17.56 -41.35 -69.03
C ALA A 516 16.70 -40.48 -69.94
N PHE A 517 15.75 -39.72 -69.37
CA PHE A 517 14.68 -39.06 -70.11
C PHE A 517 14.66 -37.54 -70.00
N SER A 518 15.59 -36.94 -69.25
CA SER A 518 15.72 -35.49 -69.11
C SER A 518 17.19 -35.05 -68.99
N GLN A 519 17.46 -33.79 -69.30
CA GLN A 519 18.76 -33.14 -69.13
C GLN A 519 18.74 -32.15 -67.95
N GLU A 520 19.92 -31.69 -67.53
CA GLU A 520 20.02 -30.60 -66.56
C GLU A 520 19.22 -29.37 -67.03
N GLY A 521 18.47 -28.75 -66.12
CA GLY A 521 17.57 -27.63 -66.41
C GLY A 521 16.21 -28.00 -67.01
N ASP A 522 16.00 -29.26 -67.42
CA ASP A 522 14.68 -29.69 -67.91
C ASP A 522 13.65 -29.74 -66.78
N THR A 523 12.38 -29.59 -67.17
CA THR A 523 11.25 -29.83 -66.26
C THR A 523 10.83 -31.29 -66.29
N ILE A 524 10.70 -31.88 -65.10
CA ILE A 524 10.07 -33.17 -64.86
C ILE A 524 8.75 -33.00 -64.10
N LEU A 525 7.88 -34.00 -64.25
CA LEU A 525 6.58 -34.05 -63.59
C LEU A 525 6.46 -35.32 -62.78
N ASP A 526 5.96 -35.23 -61.55
CA ASP A 526 5.52 -36.38 -60.75
C ASP A 526 4.03 -36.23 -60.44
N THR A 527 3.22 -37.17 -60.88
CA THR A 527 1.77 -37.12 -60.67
C THR A 527 1.34 -37.65 -59.31
N HIS A 528 2.26 -38.26 -58.55
CA HIS A 528 1.99 -38.84 -57.24
C HIS A 528 3.27 -38.86 -56.40
N ALA A 529 3.60 -37.68 -55.88
CA ALA A 529 4.90 -37.40 -55.27
C ALA A 529 5.16 -38.13 -53.96
N GLN A 530 4.10 -38.50 -53.23
CA GLN A 530 4.15 -39.16 -51.93
C GLN A 530 5.09 -38.41 -50.97
N ALA A 531 6.16 -39.06 -50.49
CA ALA A 531 7.15 -38.47 -49.60
C ALA A 531 8.17 -37.56 -50.30
N GLY A 532 8.00 -37.29 -51.60
CA GLY A 532 8.79 -36.28 -52.34
C GLY A 532 10.11 -36.78 -52.91
N THR A 533 10.30 -38.10 -53.13
CA THR A 533 11.57 -38.63 -53.68
C THR A 533 11.94 -37.98 -55.02
N SER A 534 10.98 -37.74 -55.90
CA SER A 534 11.21 -37.06 -57.19
C SER A 534 11.63 -35.60 -57.04
N LEU A 535 11.13 -34.89 -56.02
CA LEU A 535 11.56 -33.53 -55.69
C LEU A 535 13.04 -33.52 -55.26
N LEU A 536 13.44 -34.49 -54.43
CA LEU A 536 14.84 -34.64 -53.99
C LEU A 536 15.77 -35.00 -55.16
N VAL A 537 15.37 -35.98 -55.97
CA VAL A 537 16.14 -36.36 -57.17
C VAL A 537 16.27 -35.18 -58.12
N ALA A 538 15.20 -34.40 -58.34
CA ALA A 538 15.26 -33.24 -59.21
C ALA A 538 16.19 -32.15 -58.66
N GLU A 539 16.17 -31.90 -57.35
CA GLU A 539 17.10 -30.95 -56.72
C GLU A 539 18.55 -31.39 -56.92
N ASP A 540 18.88 -32.64 -56.58
CA ASP A 540 20.25 -33.17 -56.67
C ASP A 540 20.74 -33.29 -58.11
N SER A 541 19.82 -33.51 -59.06
CA SER A 541 20.10 -33.59 -60.49
C SER A 541 19.92 -32.26 -61.23
N GLN A 542 19.64 -31.14 -60.54
CA GLN A 542 19.48 -29.81 -61.13
C GLN A 542 18.39 -29.75 -62.25
N ARG A 543 17.29 -30.48 -62.05
CA ARG A 543 16.04 -30.38 -62.85
C ARG A 543 15.03 -29.51 -62.10
N VAL A 544 13.99 -29.08 -62.79
CA VAL A 544 12.81 -28.48 -62.13
C VAL A 544 11.73 -29.54 -62.02
N CYS A 545 11.14 -29.71 -60.82
CA CYS A 545 10.10 -30.73 -60.61
C CYS A 545 8.78 -30.06 -60.28
N PHE A 546 7.74 -30.43 -61.03
CA PHE A 546 6.36 -30.19 -60.66
C PHE A 546 5.79 -31.50 -60.13
N ALA A 547 5.20 -31.46 -58.95
CA ALA A 547 4.76 -32.63 -58.22
C ALA A 547 3.32 -32.43 -57.76
N ALA A 548 2.49 -33.47 -57.87
CA ALA A 548 1.14 -33.51 -57.27
C ALA A 548 1.08 -34.62 -56.23
N GLU A 549 0.43 -34.35 -55.10
CA GLU A 549 0.14 -35.35 -54.07
C GLU A 549 -1.20 -35.04 -53.40
N ALA A 550 -2.13 -35.99 -53.47
CA ALA A 550 -3.49 -35.80 -52.99
C ALA A 550 -3.61 -35.86 -51.47
N ASN A 551 -2.65 -36.47 -50.77
CA ASN A 551 -2.66 -36.55 -49.32
C ASN A 551 -1.89 -35.36 -48.70
N PRO A 552 -2.54 -34.46 -47.95
CA PRO A 552 -1.86 -33.30 -47.34
C PRO A 552 -0.75 -33.69 -46.35
N GLN A 553 -0.88 -34.82 -45.67
CA GLN A 553 0.15 -35.31 -44.76
C GLN A 553 1.40 -35.77 -45.53
N ARG A 554 1.22 -36.38 -46.71
CA ARG A 554 2.34 -36.73 -47.62
C ARG A 554 3.00 -35.49 -48.21
N CYS A 555 2.22 -34.50 -48.60
CA CYS A 555 2.76 -33.20 -49.03
C CYS A 555 3.63 -32.56 -47.94
N LYS A 556 3.16 -32.59 -46.69
CA LYS A 556 3.94 -32.11 -45.55
C LYS A 556 5.25 -32.87 -45.37
N GLU A 557 5.22 -34.19 -45.46
CA GLU A 557 6.43 -35.04 -45.40
C GLU A 557 7.40 -34.71 -46.54
N ALA A 558 6.90 -34.49 -47.76
CA ALA A 558 7.71 -34.09 -48.91
C ALA A 558 8.37 -32.72 -48.71
N ILE A 559 7.62 -31.74 -48.19
CA ILE A 559 8.16 -30.42 -47.83
C ILE A 559 9.25 -30.55 -46.77
N GLU A 560 8.99 -31.26 -45.68
CA GLU A 560 9.95 -31.45 -44.58
C GLU A 560 11.20 -32.20 -45.04
N ALA A 561 11.05 -33.21 -45.90
CA ALA A 561 12.16 -33.95 -46.49
C ALA A 561 13.03 -33.05 -47.37
N TRP A 562 12.42 -32.25 -48.25
CA TRP A 562 13.14 -31.30 -49.10
C TRP A 562 13.81 -30.20 -48.29
N GLU A 563 13.13 -29.55 -47.34
CA GLU A 563 13.71 -28.49 -46.50
C GLU A 563 14.93 -29.00 -45.72
N LYS A 564 14.87 -30.25 -45.25
CA LYS A 564 15.99 -30.89 -44.56
C LYS A 564 17.17 -31.16 -45.50
N ASN A 565 16.92 -31.54 -46.75
CA ASN A 565 17.95 -31.80 -47.76
C ASN A 565 18.59 -30.50 -48.25
N SER A 566 17.77 -29.54 -48.69
CA SER A 566 18.22 -28.27 -49.30
C SER A 566 18.69 -27.23 -48.29
N ARG A 567 18.32 -27.38 -47.01
CA ARG A 567 18.48 -26.36 -45.94
C ARG A 567 17.77 -25.04 -46.24
N GLN A 568 16.81 -25.04 -47.16
CA GLN A 568 15.95 -23.91 -47.49
C GLN A 568 14.56 -24.08 -46.87
N LYS A 569 13.71 -23.06 -46.99
CA LYS A 569 12.32 -23.08 -46.51
C LYS A 569 11.34 -23.04 -47.68
N ALA A 570 10.37 -23.94 -47.65
CA ALA A 570 9.31 -23.96 -48.63
C ALA A 570 8.36 -22.77 -48.38
N VAL A 571 7.87 -22.18 -49.46
CA VAL A 571 6.97 -21.04 -49.42
C VAL A 571 5.60 -21.51 -49.87
N LYS A 572 4.59 -21.31 -49.01
CA LYS A 572 3.19 -21.49 -49.38
C LYS A 572 2.75 -20.33 -50.27
N LEU A 573 2.09 -20.63 -51.39
CA LEU A 573 1.70 -19.66 -52.42
C LEU A 573 0.23 -19.27 -52.41
#